data_AF-A0A6C1PDC3-F1
#
_entry.id   AF-A0A6C1PDC3-F1
#
_cell.length_a   1.000
_cell.length_b   1.000
_cell.length_c   1.000
_cell.angle_alpha   90.00
_cell.angle_beta   90.00
_cell.angle_gamma   90.00
#
_symmetry.space_group_name_H-M   'P 1'
#
loop_
_entity.id
_entity.type
_entity.pdbx_description
1 polymer ?
#
loop_
_entity_poly.entity_id
_entity_poly.type
_entity_poly.pdbx_seq_one_letter_code
_entity_poly.pdbx_strand_id
1 'polypeptide(L)' 'MIRIGIADDEDLVRDGIAALLSHQQGMIVVSTVSTAHEAVDLAGSGAIDVLLLDL' A
#
# COMPACT_ATOMS: atom_id res chain seq x y z
N MET A 1 11.82 9.06 -4.30
CA MET A 1 10.82 8.72 -3.28
C MET A 1 9.88 7.72 -3.91
N ILE A 2 9.73 6.53 -3.32
CA ILE A 2 8.91 5.43 -3.84
C ILE A 2 7.54 5.49 -3.17
N ARG A 3 6.48 5.63 -3.96
CA ARG A 3 5.08 5.67 -3.52
C ARG A 3 4.51 4.26 -3.45
N ILE A 4 4.07 3.85 -2.27
CA ILE A 4 3.63 2.50 -1.99
C ILE A 4 2.12 2.50 -1.75
N GLY A 5 1.42 1.59 -2.44
CA GLY A 5 0.07 1.17 -2.09
C GLY A 5 0.11 -0.13 -1.30
N ILE A 6 -0.78 -0.30 -0.31
CA ILE A 6 -0.95 -1.56 0.43
C ILE A 6 -2.38 -2.06 0.24
N ALA A 7 -2.53 -3.32 -0.14
CA ALA A 7 -3.81 -4.02 -0.28
C ALA A 7 -3.81 -5.26 0.61
N ASP A 8 -4.65 -5.23 1.65
CA ASP A 8 -4.75 -6.27 2.69
C ASP A 8 -6.12 -6.13 3.40
N ASP A 9 -6.82 -7.25 3.61
CA ASP A 9 -8.15 -7.25 4.24
C ASP A 9 -8.10 -7.20 5.77
N GLU A 10 -6.92 -7.30 6.38
CA GLU A 10 -6.68 -7.16 7.80
C GLU A 10 -6.12 -5.77 8.16
N ASP A 11 -6.92 -4.95 8.85
CA ASP A 11 -6.54 -3.59 9.27
C ASP A 11 -5.22 -3.56 10.09
N LEU A 12 -5.03 -4.53 10.98
CA LEU A 12 -3.85 -4.60 11.84
C LEU A 12 -2.57 -4.82 11.03
N VAL A 13 -2.63 -5.65 9.98
CA VAL A 13 -1.48 -5.96 9.13
C VAL A 13 -1.11 -4.72 8.31
N ARG A 14 -2.10 -4.08 7.70
CA ARG A 14 -1.93 -2.87 6.91
C ARG A 14 -1.31 -1.72 7.70
N ASP A 15 -1.83 -1.46 8.90
CA ASP A 15 -1.31 -0.42 9.79
C ASP A 15 0.10 -0.76 10.28
N GLY A 16 0.36 -2.03 10.58
CA GLY A 16 1.69 -2.52 10.97
C GLY A 16 2.73 -2.33 9.87
N ILE A 17 2.41 -2.73 8.64
CA ILE A 17 3.29 -2.56 7.48
C ILE A 17 3.52 -1.07 7.20
N ALA A 18 2.46 -0.25 7.22
CA ALA A 18 2.59 1.19 7.02
C ALA A 18 3.50 1.84 8.07
N ALA A 19 3.37 1.44 9.34
CA ALA A 19 4.23 1.91 10.42
C ALA A 19 5.70 1.51 10.19
N LEU A 20 5.97 0.27 9.79
CA LEU A 20 7.34 -0.19 9.47
C LEU A 20 7.95 0.59 8.31
N LEU A 21 7.18 0.83 7.24
CA LEU A 21 7.64 1.55 6.06
C LEU A 21 7.86 3.04 6.33
N SER A 22 7.13 3.66 7.26
CA SER A 22 7.30 5.07 7.61
C SER A 22 8.68 5.42 8.18
N HIS A 23 9.40 4.43 8.73
CA HIS A 23 10.75 4.59 9.26
C HIS A 23 11.84 4.51 8.18
N GLN A 24 11.49 4.16 6.93
CA GLN A 24 12.44 3.98 5.85
C GLN A 24 12.58 5.23 5.00
N GLN A 25 13.80 5.74 4.88
CA GLN A 25 14.06 6.91 4.06
C GLN A 25 13.83 6.60 2.58
N GLY A 26 13.13 7.51 1.90
CA GLY A 26 12.86 7.41 0.48
C GLY A 26 11.62 6.57 0.12
N MET A 27 10.89 6.03 1.09
CA MET A 27 9.60 5.34 0.88
C MET A 27 8.45 6.09 1.55
N ILE A 28 7.28 6.03 0.94
CA ILE A 28 6.05 6.63 1.50
C ILE A 28 4.84 5.78 1.12
N VAL A 29 4.01 5.43 2.10
CA VAL A 29 2.71 4.83 1.85
C VAL A 29 1.73 5.95 1.51
N VAL A 30 1.13 5.88 0.32
CA VAL A 30 0.23 6.93 -0.19
C VAL A 30 -1.23 6.50 -0.24
N SER A 31 -1.49 5.20 -0.17
CA SER A 31 -2.85 4.64 -0.18
C SER A 31 -2.87 3.24 0.42
N THR A 32 -4.00 2.90 1.02
CA THR A 32 -4.30 1.62 1.63
C THR A 32 -5.70 1.20 1.22
N VAL A 33 -5.88 -0.05 0.80
CA VAL A 33 -7.16 -0.63 0.35
C VAL A 33 -7.36 -2.01 0.96
N SER A 34 -8.60 -2.51 0.99
CA SER A 34 -8.93 -3.78 1.65
C SER A 34 -9.53 -4.83 0.72
N THR A 35 -9.65 -4.52 -0.57
CA THR A 35 -10.21 -5.46 -1.54
C THR A 35 -9.37 -5.57 -2.81
N ALA A 36 -9.47 -6.71 -3.48
CA ALA A 36 -8.79 -6.93 -4.76
C ALA A 36 -9.24 -5.95 -5.85
N HIS A 37 -10.51 -5.52 -5.84
CA HIS A 37 -11.01 -4.58 -6.84
C HIS A 37 -10.37 -3.19 -6.67
N GLU A 38 -10.36 -2.68 -5.43
CA GLU A 38 -9.68 -1.42 -5.11
C GLU A 38 -8.17 -1.49 -5.37
N ALA A 39 -7.55 -2.66 -5.18
CA ALA A 39 -6.13 -2.87 -5.48
C ALA A 39 -5.83 -2.73 -6.98
N VAL A 40 -6.70 -3.28 -7.84
CA VAL A 40 -6.58 -3.13 -9.29
C VAL A 40 -6.79 -1.68 -9.72
N ASP A 41 -7.80 -1.01 -9.17
CA ASP A 41 -8.06 0.41 -9.45
C ASP A 41 -6.89 1.28 -9.01
N LEU A 42 -6.33 1.02 -7.83
CA LEU A 42 -5.16 1.72 -7.30
C LEU A 42 -3.93 1.50 -8.18
N ALA A 43 -3.67 0.27 -8.63
CA ALA A 43 -2.58 -0.04 -9.55
C ALA A 43 -2.72 0.68 -10.89
N GLY A 44 -3.95 0.80 -11.41
CA GLY A 44 -4.25 1.51 -12.66
C GLY A 44 -4.21 3.04 -12.55
N SER A 45 -4.27 3.60 -11.34
CA SER A 45 -4.39 5.05 -11.12
C SER A 45 -3.13 5.87 -11.45
N GLY A 46 -1.95 5.24 -11.50
CA GLY A 46 -0.65 5.93 -11.56
C GLY A 46 -0.25 6.66 -10.27
N ALA A 47 -1.03 6.52 -9.19
CA ALA A 47 -0.77 7.14 -7.89
C ALA A 47 0.36 6.45 -7.11
N ILE A 48 0.70 5.21 -7.45
CA ILE A 48 1.71 4.38 -6.77
C ILE A 48 2.81 3.95 -7.75
N ASP A 49 3.98 3.64 -7.21
CA ASP A 49 5.10 3.06 -7.94
C ASP A 49 5.19 1.54 -7.70
N VAL A 50 4.78 1.09 -6.50
CA VAL A 50 4.75 -0.31 -6.08
C VAL A 50 3.46 -0.60 -5.31
N LEU A 51 2.84 -1.75 -5.57
CA LEU A 51 1.72 -2.30 -4.79
C LEU A 51 2.22 -3.48 -3.96
N LEU A 52 2.02 -3.43 -2.65
CA LEU A 52 2.09 -4.60 -1.77
C LEU A 52 0.69 -5.21 -1.69
N LEU A 53 0.55 -6.46 -2.11
CA LEU A 53 -0.73 -7.15 -2.25
C LEU A 53 -0.70 -8.45 -1.46
N ASP A 54 -1.63 -8.60 -0.52
CA ASP A 54 -1.91 -9.86 0.17
C ASP A 54 -2.69 -10.85 -0.73
N LEU A 55 -2.58 -12.15 -0.45
CA LEU A 55 -3.10 -13.26 -1.28
C LEU A 55 -4.36 -13.93 -0.72
#